data_AF-A0A0W0W3B9-F1
#
_entry.id   AF-A0A0W0W3B9-F1
#
_cell.length_a   1.000
_cell.length_b   1.000
_cell.length_c   1.000
_cell.angle_alpha   90.00
_cell.angle_beta   90.00
_cell.angle_gamma   90.00
#
_symmetry.space_group_name_H-M   'P 1'
#
loop_
_entity.id
_entity.type
_entity.pdbx_description
1 polymer ?
#
loop_
_entity_poly.entity_id
_entity_poly.type
_entity_poly.pdbx_seq_one_letter_code
_entity_poly.pdbx_strand_id
1 'polypeptide(L)' 'MHPEDIEQLQAHKIHLKTAHLRSLKICSDDQIFSGGCRIKTQHGLFEISIEKQLQQLREKLMNIQPGEYNV' A
#
# COMPACT_ATOMS: atom_id res chain seq x y z
N MET A 1 -1.44 7.39 -6.07
CA MET A 1 -0.20 7.14 -5.30
C MET A 1 0.56 8.44 -5.21
N HIS A 2 1.45 8.60 -4.24
CA HIS A 2 2.25 9.84 -4.16
C HIS A 2 3.02 10.08 -5.48
N PRO A 3 3.15 11.33 -5.95
CA PRO A 3 3.90 11.64 -7.17
C PRO A 3 5.32 11.05 -7.22
N GLU A 4 6.06 11.07 -6.10
CA GLU A 4 7.42 10.51 -6.03
C GLU A 4 7.45 8.99 -6.29
N ASP A 5 6.43 8.25 -5.85
CA ASP A 5 6.36 6.82 -6.10
C ASP A 5 6.05 6.53 -7.58
N ILE A 6 5.29 7.42 -8.24
CA ILE A 6 5.02 7.36 -9.68
C ILE A 6 6.31 7.62 -10.46
N GLU A 7 7.10 8.61 -10.06
CA GLU A 7 8.41 8.88 -10.67
C GLU A 7 9.34 7.67 -10.53
N GLN A 8 9.38 7.02 -9.37
CA GLN A 8 10.16 5.80 -9.15
C GLN A 8 9.66 4.62 -9.99
N LEU A 9 8.34 4.50 -10.18
CA LEU A 9 7.73 3.50 -11.05
C LEU A 9 8.12 3.72 -12.51
N GLN A 10 8.05 4.97 -12.99
CA GLN A 10 8.44 5.34 -14.36
C GLN A 10 9.95 5.15 -14.59
N ALA A 11 10.76 5.42 -13.58
CA ALA A 11 12.20 5.17 -13.59
C ALA A 11 12.57 3.67 -13.48
N HIS A 12 11.58 2.77 -13.49
CA HIS A 12 11.77 1.31 -13.35
C HIS A 12 12.49 0.89 -12.07
N LYS A 13 12.50 1.74 -11.03
CA LYS A 13 13.02 1.40 -9.70
C LYS A 13 12.01 0.55 -8.91
N ILE A 14 10.73 0.68 -9.24
CA ILE A 14 9.63 -0.13 -8.72
C ILE A 14 9.10 -0.97 -9.88
N HIS A 15 9.09 -2.30 -9.72
CA HIS A 15 8.56 -3.22 -10.73
C HIS A 15 7.16 -3.71 -10.36
N LEU A 16 6.15 -3.27 -11.10
CA LEU A 16 4.79 -3.81 -10.98
C LEU A 16 4.55 -4.88 -12.05
N LYS A 17 4.17 -6.09 -11.63
CA LYS A 17 3.75 -7.16 -12.55
C LYS A 17 2.32 -6.93 -13.01
N THR A 18 2.13 -6.03 -13.98
CA THR A 18 0.80 -5.60 -14.45
C THR A 18 0.30 -6.38 -15.67
N ALA A 19 1.07 -7.34 -16.20
CA ALA A 19 0.76 -8.05 -17.44
C ALA A 19 -0.61 -8.76 -17.45
N HIS A 20 -1.15 -9.11 -16.28
CA HIS A 20 -2.46 -9.73 -16.14
C HIS A 20 -3.60 -8.72 -15.96
N LEU A 21 -3.30 -7.43 -15.78
CA LEU A 21 -4.25 -6.35 -15.51
C LEU A 21 -4.50 -5.55 -16.80
N ARG A 22 -5.56 -5.91 -17.53
CA ARG A 22 -5.87 -5.35 -18.86
C ARG A 22 -6.22 -3.85 -18.87
N SER A 23 -6.63 -3.28 -17.73
CA SER A 23 -7.16 -1.91 -17.66
C SER A 23 -6.62 -1.12 -16.46
N LEU A 24 -5.40 -1.41 -16.01
CA LEU A 24 -4.81 -0.69 -14.90
C LEU A 24 -4.41 0.73 -15.32
N LYS A 25 -4.99 1.74 -14.68
CA LYS A 25 -4.54 3.13 -14.75
C LYS A 25 -3.92 3.49 -13.42
N ILE A 26 -2.67 3.93 -13.46
CA ILE A 26 -1.93 4.38 -12.29
C ILE A 26 -1.85 5.91 -12.38
N CYS A 27 -2.28 6.59 -11.33
CA CYS A 27 -2.32 8.06 -11.28
C CYS A 27 -1.63 8.56 -10.01
N SER A 28 -1.05 9.76 -10.10
CA SER A 28 -0.57 10.51 -8.95
C SER A 28 -1.74 11.08 -8.14
N ASP A 29 -1.55 11.15 -6.83
CA ASP A 29 -2.47 11.70 -5.84
C ASP A 29 -1.58 12.25 -4.71
N ASP A 30 -1.50 13.57 -4.58
CA ASP A 30 -0.65 14.29 -3.62
C ASP A 30 -1.20 14.25 -2.18
N GLN A 31 -2.43 13.80 -2.00
CA GLN A 31 -3.05 13.62 -0.69
C GLN A 31 -2.66 12.27 -0.04
N ILE A 32 -1.97 11.40 -0.77
CA ILE A 32 -1.52 10.10 -0.29
C ILE A 32 -0.03 10.18 0.04
N PHE A 33 0.35 9.83 1.27
CA PHE A 33 1.75 9.72 1.66
C PHE A 33 2.49 8.66 0.83
N SER A 34 3.78 8.90 0.56
CA SER A 34 4.64 7.96 -0.17
C SER A 34 4.63 6.58 0.49
N GLY A 35 4.61 5.53 -0.34
CA GLY A 35 4.48 4.13 0.04
C GLY A 35 3.04 3.71 0.41
N GLY A 36 2.08 4.63 0.36
CA GLY A 36 0.65 4.33 0.35
C GLY A 36 0.05 4.33 -1.05
N CYS A 37 -1.13 3.72 -1.20
CA CYS A 37 -1.91 3.81 -2.44
C CYS A 37 -3.42 3.79 -2.20
N ARG A 38 -4.16 4.19 -3.23
CA ARG A 38 -5.62 4.13 -3.27
C ARG A 38 -6.03 3.37 -4.53
N ILE A 39 -6.79 2.30 -4.35
CA ILE A 39 -7.28 1.44 -5.42
C ILE A 39 -8.76 1.72 -5.60
N LYS A 40 -9.11 2.27 -6.77
CA LYS A 40 -10.50 2.49 -7.17
C LYS A 40 -10.91 1.38 -8.14
N THR A 41 -11.97 0.66 -7.80
CA THR A 41 -12.57 -0.36 -8.66
C THR A 41 -14.06 -0.06 -8.83
N GLN A 42 -14.75 -0.84 -9.68
CA GLN A 42 -16.21 -0.77 -9.80
C GLN A 42 -16.94 -1.13 -8.49
N HIS A 43 -16.28 -1.83 -7.57
CA HIS A 43 -16.85 -2.27 -6.30
C HIS A 43 -16.62 -1.30 -5.16
N GLY A 44 -15.80 -0.27 -5.36
CA GLY A 44 -15.53 0.75 -4.34
C GLY A 44 -14.11 1.29 -4.35
N LEU A 45 -13.81 2.02 -3.28
CA LEU A 45 -12.54 2.67 -3.04
C LEU A 45 -11.84 2.00 -1.86
N PHE A 46 -10.64 1.50 -2.10
CA PHE A 46 -9.80 0.90 -1.08
C PHE A 46 -8.60 1.79 -0.87
N GLU A 47 -8.37 2.20 0.38
CA GLU A 47 -7.22 3.01 0.75
C GLU A 47 -6.24 2.17 1.57
N ILE A 48 -5.04 2.06 1.04
CA ILE A 48 -3.93 1.30 1.57
C ILE A 48 -2.86 2.32 1.95
N SER A 49 -3.11 3.06 3.02
CA SER A 49 -2.16 4.06 3.53
C SER A 49 -1.19 3.40 4.52
N ILE A 50 0.03 3.94 4.61
CA ILE A 50 1.03 3.44 5.57
C ILE A 50 0.51 3.59 7.00
N GLU A 51 -0.18 4.69 7.30
CA GLU A 51 -0.73 4.98 8.63
C GLU A 51 -1.71 3.89 9.06
N LYS A 52 -2.61 3.48 8.14
CA LYS A 52 -3.56 2.39 8.38
C LYS A 52 -2.84 1.06 8.61
N GLN A 53 -1.80 0.76 7.82
CA GLN A 53 -1.02 -0.46 8.00
C GLN A 53 -0.24 -0.46 9.32
N LEU A 54 0.35 0.68 9.70
CA LEU A 54 1.10 0.84 10.93
C LEU A 54 0.18 0.72 12.15
N GLN A 55 -1.01 1.31 12.09
CA GLN A 55 -2.02 1.17 13.12
C GLN A 55 -2.45 -0.30 13.29
N GLN A 56 -2.78 -0.98 12.19
CA GLN A 56 -3.14 -2.40 12.22
C GLN A 56 -2.00 -3.27 12.76
N LEU A 57 -0.75 -2.96 12.41
CA LEU A 57 0.41 -3.65 12.94
C LEU A 57 0.54 -3.44 14.44
N ARG A 58 0.42 -2.19 14.91
CA ARG A 58 0.47 -1.86 16.34
C ARG A 58 -0.61 -2.61 17.12
N GLU A 59 -1.85 -2.61 16.63
CA GLU A 59 -2.96 -3.32 17.26
C GLU A 59 -2.68 -4.83 17.33
N LYS A 60 -2.17 -5.43 16.24
CA LYS A 60 -1.76 -6.83 16.23
C LYS A 60 -0.67 -7.11 17.24
N LEU A 61 0.40 -6.31 17.25
CA LEU A 61 1.53 -6.47 18.18
C LEU A 61 1.10 -6.30 19.64
N MET A 62 0.19 -5.37 19.93
CA MET A 62 -0.37 -5.17 21.28
C MET A 62 -1.24 -6.35 21.74
N ASN A 63 -1.83 -7.08 20.80
CA ASN A 63 -2.63 -8.28 21.08
C ASN A 63 -1.79 -9.57 21.13
N ILE A 64 -0.49 -9.51 20.85
CA ILE A 64 0.42 -10.64 21.10
C ILE A 64 0.69 -10.68 22.59
N GLN A 65 0.12 -11.67 23.29
CA GLN A 65 0.42 -11.88 24.70
C GLN A 65 1.89 -12.34 24.85
N PRO A 66 2.64 -11.77 25.80
CA PRO A 66 3.98 -12.25 26.12
C PRO A 66 3.88 -13.61 26.82
N GLY A 67 3.87 -14.70 26.04
CA GLY A 67 3.74 -16.06 26.57
C GLY A 67 3.94 -17.21 25.59
N GLU A 68 3.90 -16.99 24.28
CA GLU A 68 4.10 -18.06 23.27
C GLU A 68 5.44 -17.93 22.51
N TYR A 69 6.50 -17.54 23.19
CA TYR A 69 7.86 -17.81 22.72
C TYR A 69 8.35 -19.11 23.35
N ASN A 70 7.83 -20.24 22.88
CA ASN A 70 8.47 -21.54 23.14
C ASN A 70 9.61 -21.70 22.13
N VAL A 71 10.83 -21.45 22.61
CA VAL A 71 12.09 -21.88 21.97
C VAL A 71 12.36 -23.33 22.35
#